data_AF-A0A9E4WQ78-F1
#
_entry.id   AF-A0A9E4WQ78-F1
#
_cell.length_a   1.000
_cell.length_b   1.000
_cell.length_c   1.000
_cell.angle_alpha   90.00
_cell.angle_beta   90.00
_cell.angle_gamma   90.00
#
_symmetry.space_group_name_H-M   'P 1'
#
loop_
_entity.id
_entity.type
_entity.pdbx_description
1 polymer ?
#
loop_
_entity_poly.entity_id
_entity_poly.type
_entity_poly.pdbx_seq_one_letter_code
_entity_poly.pdbx_strand_id
1 'polypeptide(L)'
;IILTIIFIELCGRDEIEPLAQGQTQQPGLETATLGPTFTPGPSPTVGPTVPTQSPTPMPGGRDRDAVRVSDLQSLQAALIIYADDKGEFPNNESTVQTLCVFPEFDVGCELLDVLDELPRDPRDDASTNGYWYASDGDTYELYAQRESSAFPVCVLPRPDFLQDFESLLCVLGP
;
A
#
# COMPACT_ATOMS: atom_id res chain seq x y z
N ILE A 1 18.47 -4.81 44.38
CA ILE A 1 18.64 -3.54 43.66
C ILE A 1 17.24 -3.11 43.25
N ILE A 2 16.69 -2.07 43.88
CA ILE A 2 15.31 -1.63 43.66
C ILE A 2 15.37 -0.54 42.58
N LEU A 3 14.74 -0.82 41.45
CA LEU A 3 14.67 0.10 40.30
C LEU A 3 13.43 0.99 40.49
N THR A 4 13.65 2.25 40.87
CA THR A 4 12.59 3.26 41.01
C THR A 4 12.42 3.96 39.66
N ILE A 5 11.29 3.73 38.99
CA ILE A 5 10.93 4.41 37.73
C ILE A 5 10.19 5.70 38.09
N ILE A 6 10.73 6.84 37.63
CA ILE A 6 10.17 8.18 37.81
C ILE A 6 9.20 8.44 36.65
N PHE A 7 7.91 8.65 36.95
CA PHE A 7 6.94 9.18 36.00
C PHE A 7 7.15 10.70 35.88
N ILE A 8 7.46 11.18 34.67
CA ILE A 8 7.47 12.61 34.35
C ILE A 8 6.15 12.91 33.63
N GLU A 9 5.22 13.50 34.37
CA GLU A 9 3.92 13.95 33.91
C GLU A 9 4.08 15.37 33.34
N LEU A 10 4.19 15.49 32.01
CA LEU A 10 4.17 16.77 31.30
C LEU A 10 2.76 17.04 30.78
N CYS A 11 1.88 17.48 31.68
CA CYS A 11 0.65 18.15 31.30
C CYS A 11 0.97 19.57 30.82
N GLY A 12 1.01 19.77 29.51
CA GLY A 12 1.10 21.09 28.91
C GLY A 12 0.62 21.03 27.48
N ARG A 13 -0.69 21.22 27.26
CA ARG A 13 -1.22 21.45 25.92
C ARG A 13 -2.08 22.71 25.96
N ASP A 14 -1.52 23.75 25.38
CA ASP A 14 -2.11 25.06 25.19
C ASP A 14 -3.40 24.99 24.36
N GLU A 15 -4.29 25.91 24.70
CA GLU A 15 -5.60 26.15 24.11
C GLU A 15 -5.44 26.52 22.63
N ILE A 16 -5.91 25.66 21.72
CA ILE A 16 -5.97 25.97 20.29
C ILE A 16 -7.30 26.70 20.01
N GLU A 17 -7.17 27.96 19.63
CA GLU A 17 -8.25 28.85 19.16
C GLU A 17 -9.02 28.22 17.97
N PRO A 18 -10.37 28.20 17.99
CA PRO A 18 -11.14 27.72 16.85
C PRO A 18 -11.16 28.78 15.74
N LEU A 19 -10.47 28.49 14.63
CA LEU A 19 -10.58 29.30 13.41
C LEU A 19 -12.00 29.20 12.82
N ALA A 20 -12.52 30.38 12.52
CA ALA A 20 -13.88 30.65 12.10
C ALA A 20 -14.34 29.84 10.87
N GLN A 21 -15.55 29.31 10.98
CA GLN A 21 -16.31 28.69 9.90
C GLN A 21 -16.72 29.74 8.86
N GLY A 22 -15.94 29.86 7.79
CA GLY A 22 -16.34 30.58 6.59
C GLY A 22 -17.35 29.77 5.80
N GLN A 23 -18.63 30.13 5.90
CA GLN A 23 -19.71 29.62 5.05
C GLN A 23 -19.45 30.03 3.59
N THR A 24 -19.01 29.08 2.76
CA THR A 24 -19.00 29.25 1.30
C THR A 24 -20.39 28.88 0.78
N GLN A 25 -21.13 29.89 0.34
CA GLN A 25 -22.36 29.73 -0.43
C GLN A 25 -22.08 28.94 -1.70
N GLN A 26 -22.75 27.80 -1.85
CA GLN A 26 -22.76 27.01 -3.07
C GLN A 26 -23.80 27.60 -4.04
N PRO A 27 -23.40 28.13 -5.21
CA PRO A 27 -24.34 28.65 -6.19
C PRO A 27 -24.95 27.52 -7.04
N GLY A 28 -26.27 27.57 -7.21
CA GLY A 28 -26.96 27.26 -8.46
C GLY A 28 -27.05 25.79 -8.89
N LEU A 29 -28.23 25.19 -8.71
CA LEU A 29 -28.67 24.07 -9.54
C LEU A 29 -28.79 24.52 -11.00
N GLU A 30 -27.87 24.08 -11.86
CA GLU A 30 -28.04 24.18 -13.29
C GLU A 30 -28.91 23.03 -13.82
N THR A 31 -29.88 23.46 -14.62
CA THR A 31 -30.97 22.73 -15.24
C THR A 31 -30.49 21.58 -16.10
N ALA A 32 -31.06 20.40 -15.88
CA ALA A 32 -30.85 19.20 -16.69
C ALA A 32 -31.24 19.44 -18.16
N THR A 33 -30.24 19.43 -19.05
CA THR A 33 -30.42 19.40 -20.50
C THR A 33 -30.60 17.96 -20.94
N LEU A 34 -31.73 17.68 -21.61
CA LEU A 34 -32.05 16.42 -22.26
C LEU A 34 -30.99 16.10 -23.33
N GLY A 35 -30.14 15.11 -23.07
CA GLY A 35 -29.09 14.66 -23.98
C GLY A 35 -29.62 13.85 -25.18
N PRO A 36 -28.81 13.70 -26.24
CA PRO A 36 -29.21 13.09 -27.51
C PRO A 36 -29.49 11.57 -27.38
N THR A 37 -30.53 11.13 -28.08
CA THR A 37 -30.87 9.72 -28.29
C THR A 37 -29.69 8.96 -28.93
N PHE A 38 -29.10 8.02 -28.20
CA PHE A 38 -28.08 7.12 -28.72
C PHE A 38 -28.73 6.03 -29.59
N THR A 39 -28.40 6.04 -30.88
CA THR A 39 -28.73 4.94 -31.80
C THR A 39 -27.74 3.79 -31.57
N PRO A 40 -28.20 2.55 -31.27
CA PRO A 40 -27.31 1.40 -31.12
C PRO A 40 -26.63 1.07 -32.45
N GLY A 41 -25.31 1.20 -32.50
CA GLY A 41 -24.47 0.78 -33.62
C GLY A 41 -24.29 -0.74 -33.70
N PRO A 42 -23.86 -1.28 -34.86
CA PRO A 42 -23.66 -2.71 -35.05
C PRO A 42 -22.59 -3.25 -34.09
N SER A 43 -22.90 -4.42 -33.49
CA SER A 43 -22.06 -5.12 -32.52
C SER A 43 -20.71 -5.50 -33.15
N PRO A 44 -19.57 -5.26 -32.47
CA PRO A 44 -18.27 -5.63 -33.01
C PRO A 44 -18.14 -7.16 -33.12
N THR A 45 -17.89 -7.64 -34.33
CA THR A 45 -17.53 -9.04 -34.58
C THR A 45 -16.18 -9.33 -33.92
N VAL A 46 -16.20 -10.14 -32.86
CA VAL A 46 -15.00 -10.61 -32.15
C VAL A 46 -14.14 -11.41 -33.13
N GLY A 47 -12.96 -10.86 -33.48
CA GLY A 47 -11.98 -11.54 -34.32
C GLY A 47 -11.31 -12.73 -33.62
N PRO A 48 -10.55 -13.55 -34.35
CA PRO A 48 -9.87 -14.73 -33.79
C PRO A 48 -8.92 -14.32 -32.66
N THR A 49 -9.14 -14.90 -31.49
CA THR A 49 -8.33 -14.72 -30.29
C THR A 49 -6.92 -15.25 -30.53
N VAL A 50 -5.94 -14.35 -30.59
CA VAL A 50 -4.53 -14.73 -30.61
C VAL A 50 -4.20 -15.36 -29.25
N PRO A 51 -3.56 -16.54 -29.18
CA PRO A 51 -3.17 -17.13 -27.91
C PRO A 51 -2.18 -16.21 -27.19
N THR A 52 -2.59 -15.71 -26.03
CA THR A 52 -1.72 -14.98 -25.09
C THR A 52 -0.61 -15.93 -24.64
N GLN A 53 0.62 -15.68 -25.09
CA GLN A 53 1.77 -16.45 -24.64
C GLN A 53 1.95 -16.21 -23.13
N SER A 54 2.08 -17.29 -22.36
CA SER A 54 2.48 -17.18 -20.96
C SER A 54 3.85 -16.49 -20.90
N PRO A 55 4.03 -15.49 -20.04
CA PRO A 55 5.28 -14.75 -19.97
C PRO A 55 6.43 -15.68 -19.63
N THR A 56 7.55 -15.47 -20.33
CA THR A 56 8.76 -16.25 -20.11
C THR A 56 9.35 -15.84 -18.75
N PRO A 57 9.63 -16.78 -17.83
CA PRO A 57 10.23 -16.46 -16.55
C PRO A 57 11.52 -15.67 -16.73
N MET A 58 11.65 -14.52 -16.06
CA MET A 58 12.89 -13.75 -16.10
C MET A 58 14.01 -14.54 -15.39
N PRO A 59 15.23 -14.57 -15.96
CA PRO A 59 16.38 -15.17 -15.28
C PRO A 59 16.57 -14.58 -13.86
N GLY A 60 16.79 -15.46 -12.88
CA GLY A 60 16.99 -15.08 -11.48
C GLY A 60 15.71 -14.68 -10.72
N GLY A 61 14.52 -14.77 -11.31
CA GLY A 61 13.27 -14.41 -10.64
C GLY A 61 13.04 -15.19 -9.34
N ARG A 62 13.42 -16.48 -9.30
CA ARG A 62 13.36 -17.30 -8.08
C ARG A 62 14.22 -16.74 -6.94
N ASP A 63 15.44 -16.33 -7.23
CA ASP A 63 16.36 -15.84 -6.20
C ASP A 63 15.91 -14.46 -5.69
N ARG A 64 15.40 -13.59 -6.59
CA ARG A 64 14.81 -12.31 -6.21
C ARG A 64 13.54 -12.47 -5.36
N ASP A 65 12.65 -13.37 -5.74
CA ASP A 65 11.45 -13.66 -4.94
C ASP A 65 11.81 -14.22 -3.56
N ALA A 66 12.89 -15.01 -3.45
CA ALA A 66 13.36 -15.50 -2.15
C ALA A 66 13.78 -14.35 -1.22
N VAL A 67 14.48 -13.34 -1.77
CA VAL A 67 14.84 -12.12 -1.02
C VAL A 67 13.57 -11.36 -0.63
N ARG A 68 12.64 -11.14 -1.57
CA ARG A 68 11.37 -10.45 -1.28
C ARG A 68 10.55 -11.13 -0.18
N VAL A 69 10.50 -12.46 -0.15
CA VAL A 69 9.82 -13.18 0.94
C VAL A 69 10.50 -12.92 2.29
N SER A 70 11.83 -12.94 2.34
CA SER A 70 12.60 -12.62 3.54
C SER A 70 12.38 -11.17 4.00
N ASP A 71 12.33 -10.24 3.04
CA ASP A 71 12.10 -8.82 3.30
C ASP A 71 10.67 -8.58 3.82
N LEU A 72 9.66 -9.18 3.19
CA LEU A 72 8.27 -9.13 3.66
C LEU A 72 8.11 -9.67 5.09
N GLN A 73 8.82 -10.74 5.45
CA GLN A 73 8.83 -11.27 6.83
C GLN A 73 9.52 -10.32 7.81
N SER A 74 10.58 -9.64 7.38
CA SER A 74 11.29 -8.67 8.22
C SER A 74 10.43 -7.42 8.45
N LEU A 75 9.74 -6.94 7.42
CA LEU A 75 8.75 -5.86 7.52
C LEU A 75 7.57 -6.24 8.40
N GLN A 76 7.11 -7.49 8.32
CA GLN A 76 6.08 -8.03 9.20
C GLN A 76 6.46 -7.87 10.69
N ALA A 77 7.70 -8.26 11.02
CA ALA A 77 8.22 -8.14 12.38
C ALA A 77 8.34 -6.67 12.82
N ALA A 78 8.79 -5.79 11.93
CA ALA A 78 8.89 -4.35 12.20
C ALA A 78 7.52 -3.73 12.48
N LEU A 79 6.50 -4.06 11.69
CA LEU A 79 5.12 -3.60 11.90
C LEU A 79 4.60 -4.01 13.28
N ILE A 80 4.87 -5.25 13.71
CA ILE A 80 4.46 -5.74 15.04
C ILE A 80 5.14 -4.93 16.15
N ILE A 81 6.43 -4.62 16.01
CA ILE A 81 7.17 -3.79 16.98
C ILE A 81 6.62 -2.36 16.98
N TYR A 82 6.34 -1.80 15.80
CA TYR A 82 5.76 -0.47 15.65
C TYR A 82 4.40 -0.39 16.35
N ALA A 83 3.51 -1.36 16.12
CA ALA A 83 2.20 -1.40 16.76
C ALA A 83 2.27 -1.61 18.28
N ASP A 84 3.28 -2.34 18.79
CA ASP A 84 3.51 -2.46 20.23
C ASP A 84 3.90 -1.11 20.87
N ASP A 85 4.67 -0.26 20.15
CA ASP A 85 5.07 1.08 20.62
C ASP A 85 3.95 2.13 20.45
N LYS A 86 3.28 2.16 19.29
CA LYS A 86 2.30 3.20 18.95
C LYS A 86 0.86 2.85 19.30
N GLY A 87 0.56 1.57 19.48
CA GLY A 87 -0.79 1.05 19.73
C GLY A 87 -1.60 0.72 18.47
N GLU A 88 -1.11 1.07 17.28
CA GLU A 88 -1.72 0.77 15.98
C GLU A 88 -0.64 0.67 14.89
N PHE A 89 -0.97 0.06 13.75
CA PHE A 89 -0.10 0.07 12.56
C PHE A 89 -0.17 1.43 11.85
N PRO A 90 0.86 1.83 11.06
CA PRO A 90 0.79 3.06 10.27
C PRO A 90 -0.46 3.06 9.38
N ASN A 91 -1.39 3.98 9.63
CA ASN A 91 -2.72 3.93 9.02
C ASN A 91 -2.76 4.78 7.74
N ASN A 92 -3.19 4.19 6.62
CA ASN A 92 -3.48 4.91 5.38
C ASN A 92 -4.88 4.62 4.83
N GLU A 93 -5.83 4.34 5.72
CA GLU A 93 -7.23 4.06 5.40
C GLU A 93 -7.38 2.90 4.40
N SER A 94 -6.53 1.88 4.51
CA SER A 94 -6.41 0.75 3.57
C SER A 94 -6.09 1.15 2.12
N THR A 95 -5.50 2.34 1.92
CA THR A 95 -5.06 2.79 0.60
C THR A 95 -3.68 2.24 0.29
N VAL A 96 -3.53 1.50 -0.80
CA VAL A 96 -2.21 0.98 -1.19
C VAL A 96 -1.27 2.12 -1.57
N GLN A 97 -0.12 2.15 -0.90
CA GLN A 97 0.98 3.08 -1.16
C GLN A 97 2.27 2.30 -1.38
N THR A 98 3.28 2.95 -1.97
CA THR A 98 4.64 2.44 -1.90
C THR A 98 5.08 2.41 -0.43
N LEU A 99 5.98 1.48 -0.08
CA LEU A 99 6.40 1.33 1.31
C LEU A 99 7.07 2.60 1.83
N CYS A 100 8.04 3.15 1.08
CA CYS A 100 8.70 4.41 1.42
C CYS A 100 9.51 4.95 0.22
N VAL A 101 8.85 5.16 -0.92
CA VAL A 101 9.47 5.77 -2.10
C VAL A 101 9.31 7.29 -2.07
N PHE A 102 8.19 7.76 -1.53
CA PHE A 102 7.83 9.17 -1.39
C PHE A 102 7.70 9.52 0.10
N PRO A 103 8.79 9.93 0.77
CA PRO A 103 8.84 10.06 2.23
C PRO A 103 7.78 10.96 2.86
N GLU A 104 7.30 11.94 2.10
CA GLU A 104 6.32 12.92 2.56
C GLU A 104 4.87 12.39 2.48
N PHE A 105 4.63 11.26 1.80
CA PHE A 105 3.29 10.75 1.48
C PHE A 105 3.08 9.28 1.85
N ASP A 106 4.15 8.49 1.86
CA ASP A 106 4.09 7.06 2.17
C ASP A 106 4.14 6.84 3.69
N VAL A 107 3.02 6.39 4.27
CA VAL A 107 2.96 6.13 5.72
C VAL A 107 3.88 4.99 6.15
N GLY A 108 4.25 4.10 5.22
CA GLY A 108 5.18 3.00 5.52
C GLY A 108 6.58 3.48 5.87
N CYS A 109 6.93 4.75 5.60
CA CYS A 109 8.18 5.36 6.07
C CYS A 109 8.26 5.47 7.60
N GLU A 110 7.14 5.44 8.31
CA GLU A 110 7.10 5.43 9.78
C GLU A 110 7.79 4.21 10.38
N LEU A 111 7.96 3.12 9.62
CA LEU A 111 8.73 1.96 10.05
C LEU A 111 10.22 2.25 10.28
N LEU A 112 10.73 3.40 9.82
CA LEU A 112 12.08 3.86 10.15
C LEU A 112 12.24 4.27 11.63
N ASP A 113 11.14 4.38 12.39
CA ASP A 113 11.20 4.56 13.84
C ASP A 113 11.69 3.28 14.56
N VAL A 114 11.50 2.10 13.93
CA VAL A 114 11.83 0.79 14.50
C VAL A 114 12.88 0.00 13.69
N LEU A 115 13.21 0.48 12.49
CA LEU A 115 14.24 -0.09 11.61
C LEU A 115 15.30 0.97 11.28
N ASP A 116 16.58 0.56 11.25
CA ASP A 116 17.67 1.43 10.81
C ASP A 116 17.53 1.80 9.31
N GLU A 117 17.09 0.84 8.50
CA GLU A 117 16.82 1.02 7.07
C GLU A 117 15.69 0.10 6.59
N LEU A 118 14.97 0.54 5.55
CA LEU A 118 13.97 -0.30 4.89
C LEU A 118 14.63 -1.20 3.83
N PRO A 119 14.16 -2.45 3.67
CA PRO A 119 14.64 -3.33 2.63
C PRO A 119 14.38 -2.74 1.24
N ARG A 120 15.33 -2.98 0.33
CA ARG A 120 15.24 -2.54 -1.07
C ARG A 120 14.97 -3.73 -1.97
N ASP A 121 14.03 -3.56 -2.91
CA ASP A 121 13.76 -4.60 -3.90
C ASP A 121 15.03 -4.97 -4.68
N PRO A 122 15.31 -6.25 -4.93
CA PRO A 122 16.49 -6.69 -5.67
C PRO A 122 16.65 -6.13 -7.10
N ARG A 123 15.62 -5.50 -7.67
CA ARG A 123 15.69 -4.82 -8.97
C ARG A 123 16.11 -3.36 -8.89
N ASP A 124 16.27 -2.81 -7.69
CA ASP A 124 16.77 -1.45 -7.42
C ASP A 124 16.00 -0.34 -8.17
N ASP A 125 14.70 -0.54 -8.37
CA ASP A 125 13.78 0.46 -8.91
C ASP A 125 12.52 0.45 -8.06
N ALA A 126 12.58 1.09 -6.90
CA ALA A 126 11.50 1.07 -5.93
C ALA A 126 10.20 1.70 -6.45
N SER A 127 10.28 2.58 -7.47
CA SER A 127 9.12 3.24 -8.07
C SER A 127 8.28 2.31 -8.95
N THR A 128 8.93 1.33 -9.59
CA THR A 128 8.27 0.38 -10.51
C THR A 128 8.22 -1.03 -9.93
N ASN A 129 9.20 -1.40 -9.11
CA ASN A 129 9.42 -2.71 -8.53
C ASN A 129 9.81 -2.51 -7.05
N GLY A 130 8.81 -2.37 -6.20
CA GLY A 130 8.99 -2.04 -4.79
C GLY A 130 8.19 -2.95 -3.86
N TYR A 131 8.21 -2.56 -2.59
CA TYR A 131 7.28 -3.04 -1.59
C TYR A 131 6.11 -2.07 -1.53
N TRP A 132 4.90 -2.60 -1.36
CA TRP A 132 3.70 -1.79 -1.15
C TRP A 132 3.02 -2.16 0.16
N TYR A 133 2.28 -1.20 0.71
CA TYR A 133 1.70 -1.27 2.04
C TYR A 133 0.29 -0.67 2.05
N ALA A 134 -0.62 -1.31 2.77
CA ALA A 134 -1.94 -0.80 3.10
C ALA A 134 -2.33 -1.22 4.53
N SER A 135 -3.01 -0.36 5.27
CA SER A 135 -3.50 -0.66 6.62
C SER A 135 -4.65 0.26 7.03
N ASP A 136 -5.57 -0.27 7.83
CA ASP A 136 -6.62 0.48 8.52
C ASP A 136 -6.26 0.84 9.98
N GLY A 137 -5.02 0.61 10.40
CA GLY A 137 -4.52 0.80 11.76
C GLY A 137 -4.68 -0.43 12.65
N ASP A 138 -5.71 -1.23 12.41
CA ASP A 138 -5.92 -2.51 13.10
C ASP A 138 -5.19 -3.63 12.37
N THR A 139 -5.34 -3.75 11.05
CA THR A 139 -4.76 -4.79 10.18
C THR A 139 -3.83 -4.19 9.14
N TYR A 140 -2.98 -5.00 8.52
CA TYR A 140 -2.15 -4.57 7.39
C TYR A 140 -1.96 -5.62 6.31
N GLU A 141 -1.58 -5.13 5.14
CA GLU A 141 -1.21 -5.90 3.96
C GLU A 141 0.11 -5.38 3.41
N LEU A 142 1.07 -6.29 3.22
CA LEU A 142 2.32 -6.04 2.53
C LEU A 142 2.32 -6.77 1.19
N TYR A 143 2.85 -6.12 0.15
CA TYR A 143 2.93 -6.67 -1.19
C TYR A 143 4.33 -6.55 -1.78
N ALA A 144 4.68 -7.48 -2.66
CA ALA A 144 5.85 -7.37 -3.53
C ALA A 144 5.56 -8.03 -4.89
N GLN A 145 6.27 -7.60 -5.94
CA GLN A 145 6.10 -8.21 -7.26
C GLN A 145 6.66 -9.64 -7.24
N ARG A 146 5.90 -10.60 -7.78
CA ARG A 146 6.34 -11.99 -7.92
C ARG A 146 6.77 -12.26 -9.34
N GLU A 147 7.96 -12.84 -9.50
CA GLU A 147 8.57 -13.09 -10.82
C GLU A 147 8.71 -14.57 -11.17
N SER A 148 8.45 -15.46 -10.22
CA SER A 148 8.59 -16.91 -10.40
C SER A 148 7.39 -17.68 -9.87
N SER A 149 7.19 -18.88 -10.42
CA SER A 149 6.17 -19.81 -9.93
C SER A 149 6.57 -20.58 -8.67
N ALA A 150 7.79 -20.36 -8.16
CA ALA A 150 8.35 -21.13 -7.04
C ALA A 150 7.74 -20.77 -5.68
N PHE A 151 7.12 -19.59 -5.58
CA PHE A 151 6.48 -19.08 -4.37
C PHE A 151 4.96 -19.01 -4.56
N PRO A 152 4.15 -19.07 -3.49
CA PRO A 152 2.70 -18.93 -3.60
C PRO A 152 2.31 -17.56 -4.15
N VAL A 153 1.25 -17.52 -4.95
CA VAL A 153 0.66 -16.27 -5.41
C VAL A 153 -0.22 -15.68 -4.30
N CYS A 154 -0.23 -14.35 -4.18
CA CYS A 154 -1.19 -13.66 -3.35
C CYS A 154 -2.61 -13.93 -3.86
N VAL A 155 -3.47 -14.48 -2.99
CA VAL A 155 -4.87 -14.82 -3.33
C VAL A 155 -5.88 -13.75 -2.95
N LEU A 156 -5.40 -12.63 -2.37
CA LEU A 156 -6.26 -11.50 -2.01
C LEU A 156 -6.82 -10.82 -3.26
N PRO A 157 -8.01 -10.19 -3.15
CA PRO A 157 -8.46 -9.24 -4.14
C PRO A 157 -7.36 -8.22 -4.40
N ARG A 158 -6.92 -8.14 -5.65
CA ARG A 158 -5.83 -7.26 -6.02
C ARG A 158 -6.33 -5.81 -6.01
N PRO A 159 -5.66 -4.89 -5.30
CA PRO A 159 -5.98 -3.48 -5.35
C PRO A 159 -5.83 -2.92 -6.78
N ASP A 160 -6.66 -1.94 -7.15
CA ASP A 160 -6.70 -1.39 -8.52
C ASP A 160 -5.32 -0.94 -9.02
N PHE A 161 -4.53 -0.31 -8.15
CA PHE A 161 -3.18 0.16 -8.47
C PHE A 161 -2.19 -0.97 -8.80
N LEU A 162 -2.43 -2.19 -8.30
CA LEU A 162 -1.53 -3.32 -8.51
C LEU A 162 -1.97 -4.23 -9.66
N GLN A 163 -3.11 -3.94 -10.33
CA GLN A 163 -3.71 -4.80 -11.36
C GLN A 163 -2.77 -5.15 -12.52
N ASP A 164 -1.86 -4.24 -12.87
CA ASP A 164 -0.91 -4.40 -13.97
C ASP A 164 0.20 -5.43 -13.70
N PHE A 165 0.42 -5.81 -12.43
CA PHE A 165 1.40 -6.84 -12.09
C PHE A 165 0.81 -8.23 -12.33
N GLU A 166 1.48 -9.08 -13.12
CA GLU A 166 0.95 -10.42 -13.41
C GLU A 166 0.69 -11.24 -12.14
N SER A 167 1.64 -11.23 -11.20
CA SER A 167 1.50 -11.93 -9.93
C SER A 167 2.21 -11.19 -8.79
N LEU A 168 1.70 -11.37 -7.57
CA LEU A 168 2.18 -10.72 -6.36
C LEU A 168 2.53 -11.77 -5.29
N LEU A 169 3.49 -11.42 -4.45
CA LEU A 169 3.65 -11.96 -3.09
C LEU A 169 2.88 -11.07 -2.13
N CYS A 170 2.33 -11.63 -1.05
CA CYS A 170 1.76 -10.81 0.01
C CYS A 170 1.88 -11.46 1.39
N VAL A 171 1.85 -10.62 2.41
CA VAL A 171 1.76 -10.98 3.83
C VAL A 171 0.65 -10.14 4.44
N LEU A 172 -0.21 -10.78 5.24
CA LEU A 172 -1.24 -10.08 6.04
C LEU A 172 -0.87 -10.15 7.51
N GLY A 173 -1.18 -9.08 8.24
CA GLY A 173 -1.13 -9.02 9.69
C GLY A 173 -2.49 -8.85 10.33
N PRO A 174 -2.61 -9.21 11.63
CA PRO A 174 -3.75 -8.84 12.44
C PRO A 174 -3.81 -7.33 12.64
#